data_AF-A0A3D1ZG36-F1
#
_entry.id   AF-A0A3D1ZG36-F1
#
_cell.length_a   1.000
_cell.length_b   1.000
_cell.length_c   1.000
_cell.angle_alpha   90.00
_cell.angle_beta   90.00
_cell.angle_gamma   90.00
#
_symmetry.space_group_name_H-M   'P 1'
#
loop_
_entity.id
_entity.type
_entity.pdbx_description
1 polymer ?
#
loop_
_entity_poly.entity_id
_entity_poly.type
_entity_poly.pdbx_seq_one_letter_code
_entity_poly.pdbx_strand_id
1 'polypeptide(L)'
;LSDLTRNDYSRIGLADPDLAPAGAYAREALSHEGVWEAIQAKVVFGADVRVTLTYVETGNVDVALVYATDAKTAPDLSLFDIVPDGNYTPIVYPAVAVSESPELNLAKEFIEYLRSPASVATFRRNGFEPLP
;
A
#
# COMPACT_ATOMS: atom_id res chain seq x y z
N LEU A 1 2.67 -13.36 7.91
CA LEU A 1 2.76 -13.63 6.44
C LEU A 1 2.85 -15.12 6.09
N SER A 2 3.58 -15.96 6.83
CA SER A 2 3.71 -17.39 6.49
C SER A 2 2.39 -18.16 6.48
N ASP A 3 1.37 -17.70 7.22
CA ASP A 3 0.00 -18.23 7.17
C ASP A 3 -0.63 -18.23 5.76
N LEU A 4 -0.19 -17.37 4.84
CA LEU A 4 -0.71 -17.31 3.47
C LEU A 4 -0.42 -18.59 2.66
N THR A 5 0.55 -19.40 3.12
CA THR A 5 0.85 -20.70 2.52
C THR A 5 -0.19 -21.77 2.88
N ARG A 6 -0.98 -21.56 3.93
CA ARG A 6 -1.99 -22.51 4.40
C ARG A 6 -3.14 -22.63 3.38
N ASN A 7 -3.86 -23.74 3.44
CA ASN A 7 -5.01 -24.00 2.57
C ASN A 7 -6.28 -23.27 2.99
N ASP A 8 -6.21 -22.47 4.06
CA ASP A 8 -7.31 -21.63 4.55
C ASP A 8 -7.59 -20.45 3.59
N TYR A 9 -6.62 -20.10 2.73
CA TYR A 9 -6.75 -19.08 1.69
C TYR A 9 -6.59 -19.72 0.31
N SER A 10 -7.63 -19.60 -0.50
CA SER A 10 -7.68 -20.07 -1.89
C SER A 10 -7.28 -18.97 -2.88
N ARG A 11 -7.61 -17.71 -2.56
CA ARG A 11 -7.29 -16.54 -3.40
C ARG A 11 -6.75 -15.40 -2.54
N ILE A 12 -5.58 -14.89 -2.93
CA ILE A 12 -4.87 -13.82 -2.22
C ILE A 12 -4.79 -12.59 -3.14
N GLY A 13 -5.38 -11.48 -2.73
CA GLY A 13 -5.34 -10.22 -3.48
C GLY A 13 -4.03 -9.48 -3.28
N LEU A 14 -3.32 -9.19 -4.36
CA LEU A 14 -2.17 -8.29 -4.37
C LEU A 14 -2.36 -7.25 -5.48
N ALA A 15 -1.86 -6.05 -5.27
CA ALA A 15 -1.66 -5.15 -6.41
C ALA A 15 -0.56 -5.74 -7.31
N ASP A 16 -0.66 -5.53 -8.62
CA ASP A 16 0.35 -6.00 -9.56
C ASP A 16 1.70 -5.30 -9.26
N PRO A 17 2.77 -6.06 -8.96
CA PRO A 17 4.06 -5.50 -8.59
C PRO A 17 4.76 -4.75 -9.73
N ASP A 18 4.36 -4.99 -10.97
CA ASP A 18 4.94 -4.33 -12.13
C ASP A 18 4.16 -3.06 -12.52
N LEU A 19 2.97 -2.84 -11.93
CA LEU A 19 2.11 -1.67 -12.18
C LEU A 19 2.00 -0.72 -10.97
N ALA A 20 2.06 -1.26 -9.76
CA ALA A 20 1.72 -0.51 -8.55
C ALA A 20 2.76 -0.70 -7.42
N PRO A 21 3.19 0.39 -6.74
CA PRO A 21 4.14 0.30 -5.62
C PRO A 21 3.69 -0.67 -4.51
N ALA A 22 2.40 -0.70 -4.17
CA ALA A 22 1.87 -1.61 -3.15
C ALA A 22 2.16 -3.09 -3.47
N GLY A 23 2.10 -3.46 -4.74
CA GLY A 23 2.42 -4.80 -5.22
C GLY A 23 3.90 -5.11 -5.08
N ALA A 24 4.76 -4.14 -5.42
CA ALA A 24 6.21 -4.29 -5.29
C ALA A 24 6.62 -4.50 -3.82
N TYR A 25 6.08 -3.70 -2.88
CA TYR A 25 6.32 -3.86 -1.45
C TYR A 25 5.78 -5.19 -0.92
N ALA A 26 4.60 -5.62 -1.36
CA ALA A 26 4.05 -6.91 -0.99
C ALA A 26 4.95 -8.06 -1.48
N ARG A 27 5.39 -8.02 -2.74
CA ARG A 27 6.33 -9.01 -3.31
C ARG A 27 7.64 -9.05 -2.53
N GLU A 28 8.19 -7.89 -2.17
CA GLU A 28 9.40 -7.78 -1.35
C GLU A 28 9.20 -8.45 0.02
N ALA A 29 8.14 -8.09 0.75
CA ALA A 29 7.83 -8.66 2.05
C ALA A 29 7.60 -10.18 2.01
N LEU A 30 6.87 -10.66 1.01
CA LEU A 30 6.60 -12.08 0.81
C LEU A 30 7.87 -12.84 0.40
N SER A 31 8.78 -12.21 -0.33
CA SER A 31 10.07 -12.79 -0.70
C SER A 31 11.02 -12.84 0.50
N HIS A 32 11.05 -11.77 1.31
CA HIS A 32 11.80 -11.72 2.56
C HIS A 32 11.36 -12.82 3.53
N GLU A 33 10.05 -13.05 3.63
CA GLU A 33 9.47 -14.14 4.43
C GLU A 33 9.68 -15.53 3.81
N GLY A 34 10.11 -15.60 2.54
CA GLY A 34 10.36 -16.87 1.83
C GLY A 34 9.11 -17.60 1.34
N VAL A 35 7.97 -16.90 1.21
CA VAL A 35 6.67 -17.52 0.86
C VAL A 35 6.13 -17.11 -0.51
N TRP A 36 6.75 -16.14 -1.18
CA TRP A 36 6.32 -15.64 -2.49
C TRP A 36 6.02 -16.77 -3.49
N GLU A 37 7.02 -17.61 -3.77
CA GLU A 37 6.90 -18.71 -4.73
C GLU A 37 5.78 -19.71 -4.36
N ALA A 38 5.57 -19.96 -3.07
CA ALA A 38 4.58 -20.90 -2.59
C ALA A 38 3.13 -20.41 -2.78
N ILE A 39 2.92 -19.10 -2.84
CA ILE A 39 1.57 -18.52 -2.92
C ILE A 39 1.22 -18.02 -4.33
N GLN A 40 2.17 -17.93 -5.27
CA GLN A 40 1.94 -17.33 -6.60
C GLN A 40 0.71 -17.89 -7.32
N ALA A 41 0.49 -19.21 -7.25
CA ALA A 41 -0.66 -19.86 -7.90
C ALA A 41 -2.03 -19.42 -7.32
N LYS A 42 -2.05 -18.82 -6.13
CA LYS A 42 -3.25 -18.31 -5.44
C LYS A 42 -3.44 -16.81 -5.63
N VAL A 43 -2.46 -16.10 -6.19
CA VAL A 43 -2.49 -14.64 -6.28
C VAL A 43 -3.46 -14.18 -7.35
N VAL A 44 -4.28 -13.21 -7.00
CA VAL A 44 -5.14 -12.45 -7.93
C VAL A 44 -4.61 -11.01 -7.95
N PHE A 45 -4.12 -10.57 -9.11
CA PHE A 45 -3.56 -9.24 -9.26
C PHE A 45 -4.65 -8.19 -9.53
N GLY A 46 -4.63 -7.10 -8.78
CA GLY A 46 -5.34 -5.85 -9.05
C GLY A 46 -4.43 -4.82 -9.72
N ALA A 47 -4.99 -3.91 -10.52
CA ALA A 47 -4.20 -2.87 -11.19
C ALA A 47 -3.51 -1.90 -10.22
N ASP A 48 -4.08 -1.71 -9.02
CA ASP A 48 -3.52 -0.95 -7.92
C ASP A 48 -4.04 -1.45 -6.56
N VAL A 49 -3.64 -0.78 -5.48
CA VAL A 49 -4.03 -1.14 -4.10
C VAL A 49 -5.52 -0.97 -3.82
N ARG A 50 -6.21 -0.03 -4.49
CA ARG A 50 -7.65 0.23 -4.29
C ARG A 50 -8.50 -0.79 -5.02
N VAL A 51 -8.09 -1.21 -6.22
CA VAL A 51 -8.70 -2.34 -6.91
C VAL A 51 -8.53 -3.62 -6.09
N THR A 52 -7.34 -3.83 -5.53
CA THR A 52 -7.05 -4.98 -4.66
C THR A 52 -7.91 -4.97 -3.38
N LEU A 53 -8.07 -3.81 -2.75
CA LEU A 53 -8.98 -3.63 -1.62
C LEU A 53 -10.42 -4.01 -2.00
N THR A 54 -10.90 -3.54 -3.15
CA THR A 54 -12.25 -3.86 -3.65
C THR A 54 -12.43 -5.37 -3.78
N TYR A 55 -11.42 -6.12 -4.22
CA TYR A 55 -11.53 -7.57 -4.37
C TYR A 55 -11.80 -8.28 -3.05
N VAL A 56 -11.17 -7.85 -1.95
CA VAL A 56 -11.42 -8.46 -0.63
C VAL A 56 -12.77 -7.97 -0.06
N GLU A 57 -13.15 -6.70 -0.29
CA GLU A 57 -14.47 -6.18 0.08
C GLU A 57 -15.62 -6.94 -0.58
N THR A 58 -15.46 -7.33 -1.84
CA THR A 58 -16.49 -8.07 -2.59
C THR A 58 -16.37 -9.59 -2.47
N GLY A 59 -15.43 -10.11 -1.67
CA GLY A 59 -15.20 -11.55 -1.51
C GLY A 59 -14.65 -12.27 -2.76
N ASN A 60 -14.06 -11.51 -3.70
CA ASN A 60 -13.35 -12.09 -4.85
C ASN A 60 -12.01 -12.70 -4.46
N VAL A 61 -11.45 -12.30 -3.31
CA VAL A 61 -10.28 -12.92 -2.66
C VAL A 61 -10.58 -13.09 -1.17
N ASP A 62 -9.89 -14.04 -0.54
CA ASP A 62 -10.12 -14.36 0.88
C ASP A 62 -9.36 -13.40 1.80
N VAL A 63 -8.21 -12.90 1.34
CA VAL A 63 -7.33 -11.97 2.04
C VAL A 63 -6.63 -11.10 1.01
N ALA A 64 -6.26 -9.87 1.39
CA ALA A 64 -5.47 -8.97 0.56
C ALA A 64 -4.37 -8.28 1.36
N LEU A 65 -3.24 -7.98 0.70
CA LEU A 65 -2.20 -7.12 1.27
C LEU A 65 -2.38 -5.71 0.68
N VAL A 66 -2.66 -4.75 1.55
CA VAL A 66 -2.92 -3.35 1.22
C VAL A 66 -2.19 -2.42 2.20
N TYR A 67 -2.15 -1.12 1.94
CA TYR A 67 -1.64 -0.18 2.94
C TYR A 67 -2.58 -0.09 4.14
N ALA A 68 -2.01 0.12 5.33
CA ALA A 68 -2.79 0.33 6.55
C ALA A 68 -3.76 1.53 6.44
N THR A 69 -3.38 2.55 5.66
CA THR A 69 -4.23 3.72 5.36
C THR A 69 -5.43 3.35 4.49
N ASP A 70 -5.29 2.40 3.56
CA ASP A 70 -6.39 1.90 2.73
C ASP A 70 -7.32 0.99 3.54
N ALA A 71 -6.77 0.08 4.35
CA ALA A 71 -7.56 -0.77 5.24
C ALA A 71 -8.47 0.04 6.18
N LYS A 72 -8.01 1.21 6.66
CA LYS A 72 -8.83 2.14 7.47
C LYS A 72 -10.06 2.68 6.75
N THR A 73 -10.11 2.62 5.42
CA THR A 73 -11.26 3.08 4.62
C THR A 73 -12.32 2.00 4.39
N ALA A 74 -12.04 0.75 4.81
CA ALA A 74 -12.91 -0.41 4.63
C ALA A 74 -13.40 -0.94 5.99
N PRO A 75 -14.40 -0.30 6.64
CA PRO A 75 -14.82 -0.63 8.00
C PRO A 75 -15.44 -2.03 8.15
N ASP A 76 -15.91 -2.62 7.05
CA ASP A 76 -16.50 -3.97 7.04
C ASP A 76 -15.45 -5.08 6.94
N LEU A 77 -14.18 -4.72 6.72
CA LEU A 77 -13.06 -5.65 6.71
C LEU A 77 -12.36 -5.69 8.07
N SER A 78 -11.81 -6.85 8.39
CA SER A 78 -10.98 -7.04 9.58
C SER A 78 -9.51 -6.95 9.22
N LEU A 79 -8.75 -6.13 9.94
CA LEU A 79 -7.28 -6.14 9.87
C LEU A 79 -6.77 -7.42 10.52
N PHE A 80 -6.11 -8.28 9.73
CA PHE A 80 -5.58 -9.56 10.21
C PHE A 80 -4.18 -9.43 10.85
N ASP A 81 -3.26 -8.74 10.16
CA ASP A 81 -1.86 -8.61 10.56
C ASP A 81 -1.24 -7.35 9.93
N ILE A 82 -0.12 -6.89 10.47
CA ILE A 82 0.69 -5.80 9.90
C ILE A 82 2.07 -6.36 9.58
N VAL A 83 2.50 -6.20 8.32
CA VAL A 83 3.85 -6.61 7.92
C VAL A 83 4.87 -5.75 8.68
N PRO A 84 5.80 -6.36 9.44
CA PRO A 84 6.80 -5.60 10.20
C PRO A 84 7.70 -4.76 9.31
N ASP A 85 8.08 -3.59 9.81
CA ASP A 85 9.12 -2.77 9.18
C ASP A 85 10.43 -3.57 9.04
N GLY A 86 11.16 -3.34 7.94
CA GLY A 86 12.39 -4.07 7.62
C GLY A 86 12.20 -5.31 6.76
N ASN A 87 10.97 -5.83 6.66
CA ASN A 87 10.65 -6.89 5.70
C ASN A 87 10.47 -6.35 4.27
N TYR A 88 10.33 -5.03 4.11
CA TYR A 88 10.18 -4.33 2.85
C TYR A 88 10.84 -2.95 2.94
N THR A 89 11.15 -2.40 1.77
CA THR A 89 11.72 -1.05 1.63
C THR A 89 10.72 -0.02 2.19
N PRO A 90 11.17 1.00 2.94
CA PRO A 90 10.27 2.01 3.49
C PRO A 90 9.34 2.62 2.45
N ILE A 91 8.05 2.68 2.79
CA ILE A 91 7.02 3.26 1.92
C ILE A 91 7.10 4.79 2.04
N VAL A 92 7.59 5.45 1.01
CA VAL A 92 7.77 6.90 0.96
C VAL A 92 6.97 7.50 -0.19
N TYR A 93 6.28 8.60 0.08
CA TYR A 93 5.51 9.37 -0.92
C TYR A 93 6.25 10.68 -1.25
N PRO A 94 7.18 10.68 -2.23
CA PRO A 94 7.86 11.90 -2.63
C PRO A 94 6.92 12.83 -3.38
N ALA A 95 7.07 14.15 -3.14
CA ALA A 95 6.40 15.19 -3.89
C ALA A 95 7.45 16.09 -4.55
N VAL A 96 7.30 16.36 -5.84
CA VAL A 96 8.20 17.20 -6.63
C VAL A 96 7.40 18.15 -7.52
N ALA A 97 7.92 19.37 -7.70
CA ALA A 97 7.35 20.31 -8.67
C ALA A 97 7.80 19.90 -10.07
N VAL A 98 6.86 19.73 -11.00
CA VAL A 98 7.17 19.42 -12.40
C VAL A 98 7.90 20.60 -13.02
N SER A 99 9.10 20.36 -13.57
CA SER A 99 10.00 21.41 -14.06
C SER A 99 9.39 22.25 -15.18
N GLU A 100 8.48 21.68 -15.97
CA GLU A 100 7.79 22.32 -17.08
C GLU A 100 6.48 23.01 -16.68
N SER A 101 6.15 23.05 -15.38
CA SER A 101 4.93 23.70 -14.90
C SER A 101 4.94 25.20 -15.25
N PRO A 102 3.88 25.74 -15.87
CA PRO A 102 3.75 27.19 -16.08
C PRO A 102 3.65 27.96 -14.76
N GLU A 103 3.26 27.27 -13.68
CA GLU A 103 3.09 27.80 -12.33
C GLU A 103 4.14 27.21 -11.37
N LEU A 104 5.40 27.17 -11.79
CA LEU A 104 6.47 26.51 -11.04
C LEU A 104 6.64 27.05 -9.61
N ASN A 105 6.50 28.36 -9.41
CA ASN A 105 6.60 28.96 -8.08
C ASN A 105 5.44 28.52 -7.18
N LEU A 106 4.20 28.56 -7.69
CA LEU A 106 3.03 28.11 -6.94
C LEU A 106 3.11 26.61 -6.61
N ALA A 107 3.63 25.78 -7.52
CA ALA A 107 3.85 24.36 -7.27
C ALA A 107 4.85 24.13 -6.13
N LYS A 108 5.93 24.92 -6.06
CA LYS A 108 6.90 24.87 -4.94
C LYS A 108 6.26 25.34 -3.64
N GLU A 109 5.53 26.46 -3.66
CA GLU A 109 4.80 26.97 -2.49
C GLU A 109 3.80 25.95 -1.95
N PHE A 110 3.11 25.22 -2.86
CA PHE A 110 2.20 24.15 -2.46
C PHE A 110 2.93 22.99 -1.79
N ILE A 111 4.09 22.57 -2.31
CA ILE A 111 4.91 21.52 -1.67
C ILE A 111 5.38 21.97 -0.27
N GLU A 112 5.77 23.23 -0.10
CA GLU A 112 6.08 23.77 1.23
C GLU A 112 4.85 23.81 2.14
N TYR A 113 3.68 24.15 1.61
CA TYR A 113 2.43 24.09 2.35
C TYR A 113 2.08 22.67 2.83
N LEU A 114 2.40 21.63 2.06
CA LEU A 114 2.23 20.23 2.49
C LEU A 114 3.10 19.89 3.72
N ARG A 115 4.17 20.64 3.99
CA ARG A 115 5.00 20.51 5.20
C ARG A 115 4.50 21.33 6.39
N SER A 116 3.48 22.16 6.21
CA SER A 116 2.93 22.98 7.29
C SER A 116 2.32 22.13 8.41
N PRO A 117 2.22 22.67 9.65
CA PRO A 117 1.61 21.95 10.77
C PRO A 117 0.18 21.45 10.49
N ALA A 118 -0.61 22.21 9.72
CA ALA A 118 -1.98 21.84 9.36
C ALA A 118 -2.03 20.63 8.41
N SER A 119 -1.16 20.62 7.40
CA SER A 119 -1.02 19.50 6.47
C SER A 119 -0.48 18.24 7.17
N VAL A 120 0.56 18.40 7.99
CA VAL A 120 1.12 17.32 8.83
C VAL A 120 0.07 16.70 9.75
N ALA A 121 -0.77 17.51 10.41
CA ALA A 121 -1.87 17.02 11.22
C ALA A 121 -2.88 16.21 10.39
N THR A 122 -3.15 16.65 9.16
CA THR A 122 -4.04 15.93 8.24
C THR A 122 -3.45 14.60 7.79
N PHE A 123 -2.16 14.53 7.47
CA PHE A 123 -1.47 13.28 7.13
C PHE A 123 -1.53 12.28 8.28
N ARG A 124 -1.17 12.71 9.51
CA ARG A 124 -1.21 11.86 10.71
C ARG A 124 -2.61 11.32 10.99
N ARG A 125 -3.64 12.15 10.88
CA ARG A 125 -5.05 11.73 11.06
C ARG A 125 -5.44 10.62 10.09
N ASN A 126 -4.89 10.62 8.87
CA ASN A 126 -5.14 9.58 7.87
C ASN A 126 -4.17 8.40 7.96
N GLY A 127 -3.26 8.38 8.96
CA GLY A 127 -2.34 7.28 9.20
C GLY A 127 -1.02 7.34 8.43
N PHE A 128 -0.66 8.49 7.87
CA PHE A 128 0.66 8.72 7.28
C PHE A 128 1.62 9.29 8.32
N GLU A 129 2.89 8.92 8.19
CA GLU A 129 3.99 9.50 8.96
C GLU A 129 4.73 10.50 8.07
N PRO A 130 4.56 11.82 8.28
CA PRO A 130 5.32 12.81 7.54
C PRO A 130 6.81 12.66 7.90
N LEU A 131 7.66 12.62 6.88
CA LEU A 131 9.11 12.63 7.05
C LEU A 131 9.53 13.87 7.85
N PRO A 132 10.55 13.76 8.71
CA PRO A 132 11.06 14.87 9.51
C PRO A 132 11.50 16.07 8.68
#